data_AF-A0A2V2RGL7-F1
#
_entry.id   AF-A0A2V2RGL7-F1
#
_cell.length_a   1.000
_cell.length_b   1.000
_cell.length_c   1.000
_cell.angle_alpha   90.00
_cell.angle_beta   90.00
_cell.angle_gamma   90.00
#
_symmetry.space_group_name_H-M   'P 1'
#
loop_
_entity.id
_entity.type
_entity.pdbx_description
1 polymer ?
#
loop_
_entity_poly.entity_id
_entity_poly.type
_entity_poly.pdbx_seq_one_letter_code
_entity_poly.pdbx_strand_id
1 'polypeptide(L)'
;MLRFIIRRLLVTIPTILVVITVTWGLIRLAPGNFYSGEKKIPPAIEKNIREKYGLDKPWYAQYGRTMWGIVRHLDFGTSLKYEGQPVNGIIARSLPVSAA
;
A
#
# COMPACT_ATOMS: atom_id res chain seq x y z
N MET A 1 27.42 -16.99 6.72
CA MET A 1 26.54 -16.21 5.81
C MET A 1 25.04 -16.38 6.12
N LEU A 2 24.50 -17.60 6.22
CA LEU A 2 23.06 -17.82 6.48
C LEU A 2 22.53 -17.14 7.76
N ARG A 3 23.26 -17.26 8.88
CA ARG A 3 22.93 -16.60 10.17
C ARG A 3 22.90 -15.07 10.07
N PHE A 4 23.75 -14.48 9.23
CA PHE A 4 23.77 -13.04 8.98
C PHE A 4 22.54 -12.61 8.17
N ILE A 5 22.19 -13.37 7.12
CA ILE A 5 20.99 -13.12 6.29
C ILE A 5 19.73 -13.21 7.15
N ILE A 6 19.59 -14.24 7.98
CA ILE A 6 18.43 -14.42 8.87
C ILE A 6 18.33 -13.25 9.85
N ARG A 7 19.45 -12.87 10.51
CA ARG A 7 19.45 -11.73 11.43
C ARG A 7 19.09 -10.43 10.73
N ARG A 8 19.53 -10.24 9.48
CA ARG A 8 19.19 -9.06 8.67
C ARG A 8 17.70 -9.04 8.30
N LEU A 9 17.13 -10.16 7.86
CA LEU A 9 15.70 -10.27 7.57
C LEU A 9 14.84 -10.02 8.80
N LEU A 10 15.25 -10.52 9.96
CA LEU A 10 14.55 -10.28 11.24
C LEU A 10 14.50 -8.80 11.63
N VAL A 11 15.41 -7.96 11.14
CA VAL A 11 15.40 -6.50 11.38
C VAL A 11 14.73 -5.75 10.24
N THR A 12 14.99 -6.15 8.99
CA THR A 12 14.46 -5.50 7.79
C THR A 12 12.94 -5.64 7.69
N ILE A 13 12.40 -6.84 7.96
CA ILE A 13 10.95 -7.08 7.85
C ILE A 13 10.16 -6.17 8.80
N PRO A 14 10.44 -6.11 10.12
CA PRO A 14 9.76 -5.17 11.01
C PRO A 14 9.93 -3.71 10.59
N THR A 15 11.14 -3.33 10.15
CA THR A 15 11.40 -1.96 9.70
C THR A 15 10.48 -1.55 8.55
N ILE A 16 10.32 -2.42 7.54
CA ILE A 16 9.41 -2.17 6.42
C ILE A 16 7.96 -2.06 6.91
N LEU A 17 7.52 -2.95 7.81
CA LEU A 17 6.15 -2.90 8.35
C LEU A 17 5.89 -1.62 9.14
N VAL A 18 6.88 -1.13 9.90
CA VAL A 18 6.81 0.16 10.59
C VAL A 18 6.69 1.31 9.60
N VAL A 19 7.54 1.35 8.55
CA VAL A 19 7.48 2.39 7.52
C VAL A 19 6.12 2.40 6.82
N ILE A 20 5.57 1.23 6.47
CA ILE A 20 4.24 1.11 5.87
C ILE A 20 3.18 1.68 6.82
N THR A 21 3.25 1.32 8.11
CA THR A 21 2.29 1.78 9.13
C THR A 21 2.33 3.29 9.31
N VAL A 22 3.54 3.87 9.41
CA VAL A 22 3.73 5.31 9.54
C VAL A 22 3.21 6.03 8.29
N THR A 23 3.59 5.56 7.10
CA THR A 23 3.14 6.14 5.82
C THR A 23 1.62 6.11 5.71
N TRP A 24 1.00 5.01 6.15
CA TRP A 24 -0.44 4.86 6.14
C TRP A 24 -1.13 5.88 7.08
N GLY A 25 -0.57 6.09 8.27
CA GLY A 25 -1.03 7.15 9.19
C GLY A 25 -0.88 8.55 8.59
N LEU A 26 0.26 8.85 7.95
CA LEU A 26 0.51 10.14 7.30
C LEU A 26 -0.50 10.42 6.18
N ILE A 27 -0.78 9.44 5.32
CA ILE A 27 -1.77 9.58 4.25
C ILE A 27 -3.17 9.87 4.81
N ARG A 28 -3.51 9.31 5.98
CA ARG A 28 -4.81 9.52 6.62
C ARG A 28 -4.94 10.89 7.30
N LEU A 29 -3.83 11.43 7.78
CA LEU A 29 -3.76 12.78 8.33
C LEU A 29 -3.75 13.85 7.24
N ALA A 30 -3.29 13.52 6.03
CA ALA A 30 -3.30 14.43 4.91
C ALA A 30 -4.75 14.77 4.49
N PRO A 31 -5.07 16.06 4.29
CA PRO A 31 -6.38 16.47 3.79
C PRO A 31 -6.52 16.08 2.31
N GLY A 32 -7.47 15.19 2.01
CA GLY A 32 -7.81 14.77 0.64
C GLY A 32 -7.76 13.26 0.43
N ASN A 33 -8.19 12.81 -0.75
CA ASN A 33 -8.05 11.43 -1.23
C ASN A 33 -7.20 11.40 -2.50
N PHE A 34 -6.74 10.22 -2.91
CA PHE A 34 -5.97 10.05 -4.15
C PHE A 34 -6.71 10.50 -5.42
N TYR A 35 -8.04 10.66 -5.36
CA TYR A 35 -8.89 11.16 -6.45
C TYR A 35 -9.37 12.60 -6.23
N SER A 36 -8.96 13.27 -5.14
CA SER A 36 -9.31 14.67 -4.82
C SER A 36 -8.44 15.66 -5.61
N GLY A 37 -8.36 15.49 -6.93
CA GLY A 37 -7.68 16.45 -7.82
C GLY A 37 -8.53 17.69 -8.13
N GLU A 38 -8.04 18.54 -9.04
CA GLU A 38 -8.72 19.78 -9.46
C GLU A 38 -10.08 19.54 -10.14
N LYS A 39 -10.30 18.35 -10.72
CA LYS A 39 -11.60 17.99 -11.32
C LYS A 39 -12.51 17.36 -10.28
N LYS A 40 -13.61 18.06 -9.97
CA LYS A 40 -14.73 17.47 -9.23
C LYS A 40 -15.29 16.29 -10.01
N ILE A 41 -15.16 15.11 -9.43
CA ILE A 41 -15.71 13.88 -9.98
C ILE A 41 -17.23 13.87 -9.71
N PRO A 42 -18.08 13.42 -10.65
CA PRO A 42 -19.51 13.23 -10.40
C PRO A 42 -19.76 12.35 -9.17
N PRO A 43 -20.79 12.64 -8.35
CA PRO A 43 -21.05 11.93 -7.09
C PRO A 43 -21.30 10.42 -7.29
N ALA A 44 -21.84 10.01 -8.44
CA ALA A 44 -22.02 8.60 -8.79
C ALA A 44 -20.68 7.86 -8.97
N ILE A 45 -19.68 8.52 -9.56
CA ILE A 45 -18.35 7.95 -9.78
C ILE A 45 -17.58 7.94 -8.45
N GLU A 46 -17.71 8.98 -7.63
CA GLU A 46 -17.13 9.01 -6.29
C GLU A 46 -17.61 7.83 -5.44
N LYS A 47 -18.92 7.55 -5.45
CA LYS A 47 -19.49 6.40 -4.73
C LYS A 47 -18.88 5.07 -5.21
N ASN A 48 -18.79 4.87 -6.53
CA ASN A 48 -18.19 3.66 -7.10
C ASN A 48 -16.71 3.51 -6.72
N ILE A 49 -15.94 4.61 -6.67
CA ILE A 49 -14.55 4.61 -6.23
C ILE A 49 -14.47 4.23 -4.74
N ARG A 50 -15.31 4.83 -3.90
CA ARG A 50 -15.31 4.54 -2.47
C ARG A 50 -15.65 3.08 -2.18
N GLU A 51 -16.60 2.51 -2.90
CA GLU A 51 -16.96 1.09 -2.79
C GLU A 51 -15.82 0.19 -3.30
N LYS A 52 -15.30 0.46 -4.51
CA LYS A 52 -14.23 -0.33 -5.16
C LYS A 52 -12.96 -0.41 -4.31
N TYR A 53 -12.54 0.72 -3.74
CA TYR A 53 -11.33 0.78 -2.90
C TYR A 53 -11.61 0.55 -1.41
N GLY A 54 -12.89 0.32 -1.04
CA GLY A 54 -13.30 0.12 0.34
C GLY A 54 -13.03 1.34 1.24
N LEU A 55 -13.03 2.55 0.68
CA LEU A 55 -12.91 3.81 1.41
C LEU A 55 -14.14 4.10 2.28
N ASP A 56 -15.26 3.41 2.01
CA ASP A 56 -16.45 3.42 2.86
C ASP A 56 -16.27 2.64 4.17
N LYS A 57 -15.25 1.78 4.24
CA LYS A 57 -14.99 0.98 5.44
C LYS A 57 -14.13 1.76 6.43
N PRO A 58 -14.21 1.42 7.72
CA PRO A 58 -13.32 2.00 8.71
C PRO A 58 -11.86 1.77 8.31
N TRP A 59 -11.05 2.79 8.59
CA TRP A 59 -9.65 2.84 8.20
C TRP A 59 -8.88 1.60 8.70
N TYR A 60 -9.15 1.13 9.92
CA TYR A 60 -8.50 -0.05 10.52
C TYR A 60 -8.83 -1.35 9.79
N ALA A 61 -10.01 -1.45 9.16
CA ALA A 61 -10.37 -2.63 8.37
C ALA A 61 -9.60 -2.68 7.04
N GLN A 62 -9.31 -1.52 6.45
CA GLN A 62 -8.48 -1.43 5.25
C GLN A 62 -7.01 -1.74 5.60
N TYR A 63 -6.49 -1.09 6.65
CA TYR A 63 -5.13 -1.34 7.15
C TYR A 63 -4.92 -2.82 7.53
N GLY A 64 -5.85 -3.40 8.30
CA GLY A 64 -5.77 -4.80 8.72
C GLY A 64 -5.75 -5.77 7.54
N ARG A 65 -6.58 -5.54 6.51
CA ARG A 65 -6.57 -6.35 5.28
C ARG A 65 -5.24 -6.24 4.53
N THR A 66 -4.73 -5.02 4.36
CA THR A 66 -3.45 -4.78 3.70
C THR A 66 -2.30 -5.43 4.46
N MET A 67 -2.24 -5.24 5.78
CA MET A 67 -1.20 -5.83 6.62
C MET A 67 -1.25 -7.36 6.60
N TRP A 68 -2.44 -7.93 6.64
CA TRP A 68 -2.63 -9.38 6.50
C TRP A 68 -2.15 -9.91 5.15
N GLY A 69 -2.48 -9.22 4.05
CA GLY A 69 -2.01 -9.56 2.70
C GLY A 69 -0.49 -9.53 2.57
N ILE A 70 0.15 -8.51 3.13
CA ILE A 70 1.62 -8.38 3.14
C ILE A 70 2.26 -9.51 3.94
N VAL A 71 1.78 -9.77 5.16
CA VAL A 71 2.41 -10.76 6.05
C VAL A 71 2.17 -12.20 5.58
N ARG A 72 0.99 -12.53 5.04
CA ARG A 72 0.65 -13.89 4.60
C ARG A 72 1.06 -14.21 3.17
N HIS A 73 0.98 -13.24 2.28
CA HIS A 73 1.09 -13.48 0.83
C HIS A 73 2.14 -12.60 0.15
N LEU A 74 2.84 -11.74 0.90
CA LEU A 74 3.72 -10.71 0.34
C LEU A 74 3.00 -9.83 -0.69
N ASP A 75 1.69 -9.65 -0.52
CA ASP A 75 0.84 -8.88 -1.43
C ASP A 75 0.70 -7.43 -0.94
N PHE A 76 1.26 -6.50 -1.72
CA PHE A 76 1.21 -5.07 -1.44
C PHE A 76 -0.03 -4.38 -2.05
N GLY A 77 -0.91 -5.14 -2.70
CA GLY A 77 -2.16 -4.67 -3.28
C GLY A 77 -1.99 -4.00 -4.65
N THR A 78 -3.01 -3.23 -5.04
CA THR A 78 -3.05 -2.52 -6.34
C THR A 78 -2.63 -1.07 -6.17
N SER A 79 -1.94 -0.53 -7.17
CA SER A 79 -1.56 0.88 -7.18
C SER A 79 -2.79 1.78 -7.21
N LEU A 80 -2.81 2.77 -6.31
CA LEU A 80 -3.81 3.85 -6.31
C LEU A 80 -3.56 4.88 -7.41
N LYS A 81 -2.34 4.93 -7.95
CA LYS A 81 -1.93 5.85 -9.03
C LYS A 81 -2.05 5.21 -10.40
N TYR A 82 -1.68 3.94 -10.54
CA TYR A 82 -1.72 3.19 -11.78
C TYR A 82 -2.84 2.15 -11.72
N GLU A 83 -4.01 2.50 -12.25
CA GLU A 83 -5.18 1.62 -12.18
C GLU A 83 -4.89 0.24 -12.81
N GLY A 84 -5.30 -0.83 -12.12
CA GLY A 84 -5.12 -2.21 -12.57
C GLY A 84 -3.70 -2.77 -12.40
N GLN A 85 -2.72 -1.97 -11.95
CA GLN A 85 -1.36 -2.48 -11.75
C GLN A 85 -1.14 -3.00 -10.32
N PRO A 86 -0.72 -4.28 -10.15
CA PRO A 86 -0.30 -4.78 -8.85
C PRO A 86 1.01 -4.12 -8.43
N VAL A 87 1.09 -3.67 -7.18
CA VAL A 87 2.30 -3.05 -6.61
C VAL A 87 3.48 -4.03 -6.66
N ASN A 88 3.23 -5.32 -6.47
CA ASN A 88 4.24 -6.38 -6.61
C ASN A 88 4.90 -6.37 -8.00
N GLY A 89 4.12 -6.11 -9.06
CA GLY A 89 4.65 -6.00 -10.42
C GLY A 89 5.53 -4.77 -10.62
N ILE A 90 5.20 -3.66 -9.95
CA ILE A 90 6.02 -2.44 -9.95
C ILE A 90 7.33 -2.72 -9.21
N ILE A 91 7.27 -3.29 -8.00
CA ILE A 91 8.44 -3.65 -7.20
C ILE A 91 9.38 -4.58 -7.98
N ALA A 92 8.83 -5.62 -8.62
CA ALA A 92 9.62 -6.58 -9.41
C ALA A 92 10.38 -5.91 -10.57
N ARG A 93 9.79 -4.90 -11.20
CA ARG A 93 10.43 -4.14 -12.28
C ARG A 93 11.48 -3.16 -11.78
N SER A 94 11.28 -2.57 -10.60
CA SER A 94 12.19 -1.59 -10.02
C SER A 94 13.35 -2.21 -9.24
N LEU A 95 13.17 -3.42 -8.69
CA LEU A 95 14.17 -4.12 -7.88
C LEU A 95 15.55 -4.25 -8.57
N PRO A 96 15.67 -4.65 -9.84
CA PRO A 96 16.97 -4.79 -10.51
C PRO A 96 17.76 -3.48 -10.56
N VAL A 97 17.07 -2.35 -10.68
CA VAL A 97 17.70 -1.02 -10.75
C VAL A 97 18.21 -0.59 -9.37
N SER A 98 17.53 -0.98 -8.29
CA SER A 98 17.93 -0.66 -6.91
C SER A 98 18.94 -1.66 -6.33
N ALA A 99 19.03 -2.86 -6.89
CA ALA A 99 19.89 -3.95 -6.42
C ALA A 99 21.21 -4.10 -7.21
N ALA A 100 21.31 -3.44 -8.39
CA ALA A 100 22.54 -3.28 -9.15
C ALA A 100 23.41 -2.17 -8.56
#